data_AF-A0A8H4RXD2-F1
#
_entry.id   AF-A0A8H4RXD2-F1
#
_cell.length_a   1.000
_cell.length_b   1.000
_cell.length_c   1.000
_cell.angle_alpha   90.00
_cell.angle_beta   90.00
_cell.angle_gamma   90.00
#
_symmetry.space_group_name_H-M   'P 1'
#
loop_
_entity.id
_entity.type
_entity.pdbx_description
1 polymer ?
#
loop_
_entity_poly.entity_id
_entity_poly.type
_entity_poly.pdbx_seq_one_letter_code
_entity_poly.pdbx_strand_id
1 'polypeptide(L)'
;MPFMPIGPKSSPRNVFYTDDAQTGTGPSLTTVFIHGLGSSSCFYKPIVPALLAFTRCIALDTSGSGLSKLTSSAEAIHKIAEDVICLIEELKIQGTVTLVGHSMGGIVASYIAANYRNITASVVLLGPVQPTLALAEVFTKRIETVKNDGLEALANTIPTAATGSKSSSLHHAFIRSLILSTPQRGYTALCKAISNADPPNYPRIKVPLLLIAGAEDKTSPLESSKAILNAYGTSAEWKRIEVLEGVGHWHCIEAPEEVDFVRVLENPQSSYPEISTLPRSSNFLEFSTISQSVILNQLHPHLTAECTHLLNSQSIKQHKPGNIILMLIPLVPTIRLLKRHFLSASRALETVGSTCAATVSCRLVSFFHLISGASASLLGGHFASYTTDHRLKKEPRPFHGWSVVSI
;
A
#
# COMPACT_ATOMS: atom_id res chain seq x y z
N MET A 1 -17.03 -19.32 -3.69
CA MET A 1 -17.44 -18.98 -2.30
C MET A 1 -16.22 -18.46 -1.58
N PRO A 2 -16.30 -17.46 -0.69
CA PRO A 2 -15.12 -16.81 -0.09
C PRO A 2 -14.47 -17.65 1.02
N PHE A 3 -14.76 -18.95 1.07
CA PHE A 3 -14.18 -19.91 1.99
C PHE A 3 -13.59 -21.05 1.17
N MET A 4 -12.32 -21.36 1.43
CA MET A 4 -11.62 -22.50 0.82
C MET A 4 -11.44 -23.60 1.87
N PRO A 5 -11.91 -24.84 1.63
CA PRO A 5 -11.50 -25.98 2.42
C PRO A 5 -10.02 -26.28 2.14
N ILE A 6 -9.21 -26.32 3.19
CA ILE A 6 -7.78 -26.63 3.15
C ILE A 6 -7.46 -27.79 4.11
N GLY A 7 -6.35 -28.49 3.84
CA GLY A 7 -5.91 -29.63 4.64
C GLY A 7 -6.55 -30.97 4.24
N PRO A 8 -6.46 -32.01 5.08
CA PRO A 8 -6.90 -33.36 4.72
C PRO A 8 -8.41 -33.41 4.42
N LYS A 9 -8.79 -34.12 3.34
CA LYS A 9 -10.20 -34.30 2.95
C LYS A 9 -11.08 -34.90 4.05
N SER A 10 -10.51 -35.65 4.99
CA SER A 10 -11.23 -36.24 6.12
C SER A 10 -11.60 -35.24 7.21
N SER A 11 -10.94 -34.07 7.27
CA SER A 11 -11.21 -33.02 8.25
C SER A 11 -10.74 -31.65 7.70
N PRO A 12 -11.43 -31.11 6.67
CA PRO A 12 -11.03 -29.87 6.05
C PRO A 12 -11.25 -28.68 6.99
N ARG A 13 -10.29 -27.76 7.00
CA ARG A 13 -10.40 -26.46 7.67
C ARG A 13 -10.88 -25.44 6.65
N ASN A 14 -11.89 -24.65 6.96
CA ASN A 14 -12.37 -23.61 6.05
C ASN A 14 -11.69 -22.28 6.38
N VAL A 15 -10.91 -21.77 5.44
CA VAL A 15 -10.25 -20.45 5.55
C VAL A 15 -11.01 -19.45 4.69
N PHE A 16 -11.35 -18.30 5.27
CA PHE A 16 -11.86 -17.17 4.53
C PHE A 16 -10.73 -16.48 3.75
N TYR A 17 -11.01 -16.10 2.51
CA TYR A 17 -10.09 -15.34 1.69
C TYR A 17 -10.84 -14.42 0.72
N THR A 18 -10.15 -13.36 0.28
CA THR A 18 -10.54 -12.54 -0.87
C THR A 18 -9.61 -12.82 -2.03
N ASP A 19 -10.16 -12.75 -3.24
CA ASP A 19 -9.47 -13.00 -4.50
C ASP A 19 -9.82 -11.88 -5.48
N ASP A 20 -8.97 -10.87 -5.50
CA ASP A 20 -9.13 -9.70 -6.34
C ASP A 20 -8.28 -9.91 -7.62
N ALA A 21 -8.96 -10.12 -8.75
CA ALA A 21 -8.31 -10.43 -10.02
C ALA A 21 -7.47 -9.27 -10.56
N GLN A 22 -6.34 -9.59 -11.20
CA GLN A 22 -5.55 -8.61 -11.94
C GLN A 22 -6.39 -8.01 -13.07
N THR A 23 -6.28 -6.69 -13.25
CA THR A 23 -6.99 -5.92 -14.28
C THR A 23 -6.06 -5.39 -15.37
N GLY A 24 -4.75 -5.30 -15.09
CA GLY A 24 -3.75 -4.88 -16.07
C GLY A 24 -3.35 -5.99 -17.04
N THR A 25 -2.67 -5.61 -18.11
CA THR A 25 -2.21 -6.50 -19.20
C THR A 25 -0.80 -7.05 -18.98
N GLY A 26 -0.22 -6.85 -17.80
CA GLY A 26 1.13 -7.31 -17.46
C GLY A 26 1.22 -8.81 -17.19
N PRO A 27 2.39 -9.32 -16.78
CA PRO A 27 2.56 -10.71 -16.38
C PRO A 27 1.55 -11.12 -15.30
N SER A 28 1.09 -12.36 -15.34
CA SER A 28 0.14 -12.93 -14.38
C SER A 28 0.83 -13.21 -13.04
N LEU A 29 1.16 -12.16 -12.29
CA LEU A 29 1.76 -12.24 -10.96
C LEU A 29 0.68 -12.43 -9.90
N THR A 30 0.95 -13.23 -8.88
CA THR A 30 0.05 -13.38 -7.72
C THR A 30 0.75 -12.94 -6.43
N THR A 31 0.05 -12.12 -5.66
CA THR A 31 0.49 -11.63 -4.35
C THR A 31 -0.43 -12.17 -3.28
N VAL A 32 0.16 -12.81 -2.26
CA VAL A 32 -0.55 -13.41 -1.13
C VAL A 32 -0.28 -12.60 0.14
N PHE A 33 -1.35 -12.11 0.77
CA PHE A 33 -1.29 -11.18 1.89
C PHE A 33 -1.68 -11.87 3.20
N ILE A 34 -0.83 -11.74 4.23
CA ILE A 34 -0.96 -12.39 5.54
C ILE A 34 -0.98 -11.32 6.63
N HIS A 35 -2.10 -11.15 7.32
CA HIS A 35 -2.29 -10.05 8.29
C HIS A 35 -1.59 -10.29 9.64
N GLY A 36 -1.48 -9.23 10.44
CA GLY A 36 -0.98 -9.27 11.82
C GLY A 36 -2.02 -9.69 12.87
N LEU A 37 -1.62 -9.74 14.14
CA LEU A 37 -2.52 -10.08 15.26
C LEU A 37 -3.68 -9.08 15.40
N GLY A 38 -4.89 -9.57 15.69
CA GLY A 38 -6.06 -8.71 15.94
C GLY A 38 -6.57 -7.98 14.70
N SER A 39 -6.32 -8.58 13.53
CA SER A 39 -6.61 -8.02 12.22
C SER A 39 -7.31 -9.06 11.33
N SER A 40 -7.45 -8.74 10.05
CA SER A 40 -8.00 -9.62 9.01
C SER A 40 -7.45 -9.21 7.64
N SER A 41 -7.86 -9.92 6.59
CA SER A 41 -7.67 -9.54 5.18
C SER A 41 -8.09 -8.09 4.88
N CYS A 42 -9.01 -7.50 5.66
CA CYS A 42 -9.44 -6.11 5.50
C CYS A 42 -8.32 -5.09 5.71
N PHE A 43 -7.23 -5.44 6.43
CA PHE A 43 -6.05 -4.59 6.58
C PHE A 43 -5.46 -4.12 5.24
N TYR A 44 -5.54 -4.98 4.22
CA TYR A 44 -4.95 -4.72 2.90
C TYR A 44 -5.90 -4.02 1.93
N LYS A 45 -7.20 -3.91 2.25
CA LYS A 45 -8.19 -3.33 1.33
C LYS A 45 -7.91 -1.89 0.89
N PRO A 46 -7.28 -1.02 1.70
CA PRO A 46 -6.88 0.30 1.24
C PRO A 46 -5.84 0.30 0.10
N ILE A 47 -4.97 -0.72 0.02
CA ILE A 47 -3.87 -0.76 -0.97
C ILE A 47 -4.18 -1.63 -2.19
N VAL A 48 -5.05 -2.64 -2.06
CA VAL A 48 -5.37 -3.59 -3.13
C VAL A 48 -5.76 -2.92 -4.46
N PRO A 49 -6.65 -1.90 -4.50
CA PRO A 49 -7.06 -1.29 -5.77
C PRO A 49 -5.89 -0.76 -6.63
N ALA A 50 -4.84 -0.23 -6.01
CA ALA A 50 -3.67 0.28 -6.72
C ALA A 50 -2.77 -0.85 -7.28
N LEU A 51 -2.85 -2.04 -6.68
CA LEU A 51 -2.02 -3.20 -7.05
C LEU A 51 -2.63 -4.05 -8.16
N LEU A 52 -3.95 -3.98 -8.38
CA LEU A 52 -4.65 -4.81 -9.37
C LEU A 52 -4.18 -4.58 -10.81
N ALA A 53 -3.51 -3.46 -11.12
CA ALA A 53 -2.88 -3.26 -12.42
C ALA A 53 -1.66 -4.19 -12.63
N PHE A 54 -1.04 -4.68 -11.55
CA PHE A 54 0.26 -5.35 -11.57
C PHE A 54 0.18 -6.82 -11.12
N THR A 55 -0.79 -7.17 -10.27
CA THR A 55 -0.87 -8.51 -9.68
C THR A 55 -2.29 -8.87 -9.28
N ARG A 56 -2.61 -10.17 -9.31
CA ARG A 56 -3.76 -10.74 -8.60
C ARG A 56 -3.50 -10.71 -7.10
N CYS A 57 -4.45 -10.24 -6.31
CA CYS A 57 -4.31 -10.12 -4.87
C CYS A 57 -5.14 -11.17 -4.13
N ILE A 58 -4.49 -12.06 -3.39
CA ILE A 58 -5.11 -13.04 -2.50
C ILE A 58 -4.86 -12.64 -1.05
N ALA A 59 -5.88 -12.28 -0.29
CA ALA A 59 -5.74 -11.97 1.14
C ALA A 59 -6.57 -12.95 1.95
N LEU A 60 -5.95 -13.61 2.94
CA LEU A 60 -6.62 -14.59 3.79
C LEU A 60 -6.83 -14.07 5.22
N ASP A 61 -7.86 -14.57 5.88
CA ASP A 61 -7.99 -14.48 7.32
C ASP A 61 -7.35 -15.72 7.95
N THR A 62 -6.34 -15.55 8.80
CA THR A 62 -5.68 -16.69 9.47
C THR A 62 -6.63 -17.36 10.48
N SER A 63 -6.40 -18.64 10.82
CA SER A 63 -7.17 -19.38 11.83
C SER A 63 -7.43 -18.55 13.09
N GLY A 64 -8.71 -18.36 13.44
CA GLY A 64 -9.12 -17.58 14.61
C GLY A 64 -9.15 -16.05 14.43
N SER A 65 -9.03 -15.55 13.20
CA SER A 65 -9.13 -14.13 12.87
C SER A 65 -10.22 -13.87 11.84
N GLY A 66 -10.76 -12.64 11.84
CA GLY A 66 -11.82 -12.22 10.92
C GLY A 66 -12.95 -13.25 10.80
N LEU A 67 -13.17 -13.75 9.59
CA LEU A 67 -14.20 -14.72 9.26
C LEU A 67 -13.72 -16.19 9.31
N SER A 68 -12.41 -16.43 9.49
CA SER A 68 -11.84 -17.77 9.64
C SER A 68 -12.03 -18.30 11.06
N LYS A 69 -12.73 -19.43 11.18
CA LYS A 69 -12.92 -20.10 12.48
C LYS A 69 -11.59 -20.61 13.02
N LEU A 70 -11.44 -20.58 14.34
CA LEU A 70 -10.30 -21.20 15.01
C LEU A 70 -10.39 -22.72 14.87
N THR A 71 -9.34 -23.33 14.36
CA THR A 71 -9.31 -24.78 14.06
C THR A 71 -8.65 -25.59 15.18
N SER A 72 -7.72 -24.97 15.91
CA SER A 72 -7.05 -25.55 17.09
C SER A 72 -6.67 -24.45 18.08
N SER A 73 -6.69 -24.74 19.38
CA SER A 73 -6.13 -23.83 20.39
C SER A 73 -4.60 -23.82 20.42
N ALA A 74 -3.95 -24.78 19.74
CA ALA A 74 -2.50 -24.91 19.62
C ALA A 74 -2.02 -24.34 18.27
N GLU A 75 -2.37 -23.09 18.01
CA GLU A 75 -1.94 -22.36 16.82
C GLU A 75 -0.43 -22.06 16.91
N ALA A 76 0.26 -22.13 15.78
CA ALA A 76 1.71 -21.90 15.70
C ALA A 76 2.05 -21.33 14.33
N ILE A 77 3.17 -20.60 14.22
CA ILE A 77 3.59 -19.94 12.97
C ILE A 77 3.68 -20.93 11.80
N HIS A 78 4.22 -22.13 12.02
CA HIS A 78 4.33 -23.14 10.96
C HIS A 78 2.96 -23.63 10.47
N LYS A 79 1.94 -23.71 11.35
CA LYS A 79 0.57 -24.11 10.96
C LYS A 79 -0.12 -23.04 10.12
N ILE A 80 0.07 -21.77 10.49
CA ILE A 80 -0.44 -20.65 9.68
C ILE A 80 0.25 -20.66 8.31
N ALA A 81 1.55 -20.93 8.26
CA ALA A 81 2.28 -21.07 7.01
C ALA A 81 1.74 -22.24 6.16
N GLU A 82 1.53 -23.42 6.75
CA GLU A 82 0.91 -24.57 6.08
C GLU A 82 -0.47 -24.23 5.51
N ASP A 83 -1.31 -23.50 6.25
CA ASP A 83 -2.62 -23.07 5.78
C ASP A 83 -2.53 -22.14 4.56
N VAL A 84 -1.54 -21.22 4.54
CA VAL A 84 -1.25 -20.38 3.37
C VAL A 84 -0.82 -21.23 2.17
N ILE A 85 0.04 -22.24 2.39
CA ILE A 85 0.48 -23.15 1.31
C ILE A 85 -0.69 -23.94 0.75
N CYS A 86 -1.50 -24.55 1.60
CA CYS A 86 -2.68 -25.29 1.15
C CYS A 86 -3.65 -24.38 0.39
N LEU A 87 -3.84 -23.13 0.82
CA LEU A 87 -4.67 -22.18 0.08
C LEU A 87 -4.10 -21.91 -1.33
N ILE A 88 -2.79 -21.72 -1.46
CA ILE A 88 -2.12 -21.51 -2.76
C ILE A 88 -2.33 -22.72 -3.69
N GLU A 89 -2.17 -23.93 -3.14
CA GLU A 89 -2.35 -25.19 -3.86
C GLU A 89 -3.80 -25.42 -4.30
N GLU A 90 -4.78 -25.21 -3.41
CA GLU A 90 -6.21 -25.40 -3.70
C GLU A 90 -6.73 -24.36 -4.72
N LEU A 91 -6.18 -23.14 -4.69
CA LEU A 91 -6.45 -22.12 -5.72
C LEU A 91 -5.73 -22.40 -7.05
N LYS A 92 -4.91 -23.46 -7.11
CA LYS A 92 -4.16 -23.90 -8.30
C LYS A 92 -3.30 -22.77 -8.89
N ILE A 93 -2.76 -21.91 -8.03
CA ILE A 93 -1.89 -20.81 -8.46
C ILE A 93 -0.65 -21.42 -9.11
N GLN A 94 -0.43 -21.07 -10.37
CA GLN A 94 0.70 -21.56 -11.15
C GLN A 94 1.92 -20.67 -10.91
N GLY A 95 3.09 -21.27 -10.77
CA GLY A 95 4.35 -20.54 -10.61
C GLY A 95 4.63 -20.08 -9.18
N THR A 96 5.32 -18.96 -9.07
CA THR A 96 5.74 -18.37 -7.78
C THR A 96 4.85 -17.18 -7.41
N VAL A 97 4.77 -16.91 -6.10
CA VAL A 97 3.97 -15.81 -5.53
C VAL A 97 4.84 -14.82 -4.76
N THR A 98 4.42 -13.56 -4.73
CA THR A 98 4.95 -12.58 -3.78
C THR A 98 4.22 -12.73 -2.45
N LEU A 99 4.96 -12.85 -1.36
CA LEU A 99 4.39 -12.93 -0.01
C LEU A 99 4.43 -11.57 0.66
N VAL A 100 3.30 -11.06 1.12
CA VAL A 100 3.19 -9.80 1.87
C VAL A 100 2.74 -10.11 3.29
N GLY A 101 3.60 -9.79 4.27
CA GLY A 101 3.34 -10.10 5.68
C GLY A 101 3.38 -8.85 6.56
N HIS A 102 2.29 -8.60 7.30
CA HIS A 102 2.22 -7.54 8.31
C HIS A 102 2.48 -8.09 9.70
N SER A 103 3.40 -7.48 10.47
CA SER A 103 3.62 -7.83 11.87
C SER A 103 3.87 -9.34 12.06
N MET A 104 2.96 -10.07 12.76
CA MET A 104 2.96 -11.54 12.85
C MET A 104 3.01 -12.22 11.47
N GLY A 105 2.25 -11.71 10.49
CA GLY A 105 2.27 -12.20 9.12
C GLY A 105 3.64 -12.08 8.46
N GLY A 106 4.50 -11.17 8.94
CA GLY A 106 5.90 -11.09 8.53
C GLY A 106 6.75 -12.28 9.00
N ILE A 107 6.47 -12.82 10.19
CA ILE A 107 7.08 -14.08 10.67
C ILE A 107 6.65 -15.23 9.75
N VAL A 108 5.35 -15.30 9.45
CA VAL A 108 4.77 -16.36 8.59
C VAL A 108 5.33 -16.28 7.17
N ALA A 109 5.34 -15.10 6.54
CA ALA A 109 5.88 -14.90 5.20
C ALA A 109 7.38 -15.29 5.13
N SER A 110 8.16 -14.89 6.13
CA SER A 110 9.58 -15.25 6.23
C SER A 110 9.78 -16.75 6.45
N TYR A 111 8.94 -17.38 7.27
CA TYR A 111 8.94 -18.83 7.48
C TYR A 111 8.65 -19.59 6.18
N ILE A 112 7.64 -19.15 5.42
CA ILE A 112 7.31 -19.72 4.12
C ILE A 112 8.51 -19.56 3.18
N ALA A 113 9.06 -18.35 3.06
CA ALA A 113 10.18 -18.08 2.16
C ALA A 113 11.44 -18.90 2.50
N ALA A 114 11.65 -19.24 3.77
CA ALA A 114 12.77 -20.07 4.20
C ALA A 114 12.58 -21.57 3.89
N ASN A 115 11.34 -22.07 3.92
CA ASN A 115 11.03 -23.50 3.85
C ASN A 115 10.43 -23.94 2.50
N TYR A 116 9.68 -23.07 1.82
CA TYR A 116 8.98 -23.30 0.56
C TYR A 116 9.53 -22.37 -0.54
N ARG A 117 10.85 -22.44 -0.75
CA ARG A 117 11.57 -21.54 -1.68
C ARG A 117 11.07 -21.60 -3.12
N ASN A 118 10.61 -22.76 -3.58
CA ASN A 118 10.23 -22.99 -4.98
C ASN A 118 8.93 -22.28 -5.39
N ILE A 119 8.12 -21.84 -4.43
CA ILE A 119 6.86 -21.12 -4.68
C ILE A 119 6.98 -19.63 -4.35
N THR A 120 8.10 -19.17 -3.78
CA THR A 120 8.24 -17.78 -3.33
C THR A 120 9.03 -16.98 -4.36
N ALA A 121 8.42 -15.97 -4.95
CA ALA A 121 9.06 -15.05 -5.90
C ALA A 121 9.82 -13.93 -5.18
N SER A 122 9.17 -13.33 -4.18
CA SER A 122 9.70 -12.22 -3.38
C SER A 122 8.94 -12.12 -2.06
N VAL A 123 9.48 -11.33 -1.13
CA VAL A 123 8.86 -11.06 0.18
C VAL A 123 8.76 -9.56 0.40
N VAL A 124 7.58 -9.10 0.84
CA VAL A 124 7.34 -7.74 1.33
C VAL A 124 6.91 -7.83 2.79
N LEU A 125 7.61 -7.13 3.67
CA LEU A 125 7.32 -7.11 5.11
C LEU A 125 6.85 -5.72 5.53
N LEU A 126 5.70 -5.64 6.18
CA LEU A 126 5.13 -4.40 6.71
C LEU A 126 5.24 -4.42 8.24
N GLY A 127 6.18 -3.64 8.79
CA GLY A 127 6.48 -3.63 10.24
C GLY A 127 6.58 -5.03 10.87
N PRO A 128 7.43 -5.94 10.36
CA PRO A 128 7.51 -7.31 10.87
C PRO A 128 7.99 -7.32 12.33
N VAL A 129 7.41 -8.20 13.16
CA VAL A 129 7.89 -8.39 14.54
C VAL A 129 8.96 -9.48 14.58
N GLN A 130 9.98 -9.29 15.42
CA GLN A 130 11.06 -10.27 15.61
C GLN A 130 10.76 -11.14 16.84
N PRO A 131 10.65 -12.47 16.70
CA PRO A 131 10.48 -13.36 17.85
C PRO A 131 11.65 -13.22 18.83
N THR A 132 11.36 -12.79 20.05
CA THR A 132 12.30 -12.60 21.16
C THR A 132 11.60 -12.86 22.49
N LEU A 133 12.36 -13.13 23.55
CA LEU A 133 11.78 -13.29 24.90
C LEU A 133 11.00 -12.05 25.36
N ALA A 134 11.54 -10.85 25.09
CA ALA A 134 10.86 -9.61 25.41
C ALA A 134 9.52 -9.47 24.67
N LEU A 135 9.47 -9.85 23.38
CA LEU A 135 8.23 -9.87 22.63
C LEU A 135 7.23 -10.91 23.18
N ALA A 136 7.72 -12.08 23.58
CA ALA A 136 6.91 -13.13 24.16
C ALA A 136 6.23 -12.70 25.47
N GLU A 137 6.93 -11.93 26.33
CA GLU A 137 6.36 -11.33 27.54
C GLU A 137 5.24 -10.33 27.22
N VAL A 138 5.42 -9.49 26.18
CA VAL A 138 4.38 -8.54 25.74
C VAL A 138 3.11 -9.27 25.35
N PHE A 139 3.20 -10.34 24.55
CA PHE A 139 2.02 -11.09 24.13
C PHE A 139 1.43 -11.96 25.26
N THR A 140 2.24 -12.40 26.22
CA THR A 140 1.75 -13.06 27.44
C THR A 140 0.89 -12.12 28.28
N LYS A 141 1.33 -10.87 28.49
CA LYS A 141 0.54 -9.83 29.18
C LYS A 141 -0.75 -9.48 28.42
N ARG A 142 -0.70 -9.46 27.09
CA ARG A 142 -1.91 -9.28 26.27
C ARG A 142 -2.91 -10.43 26.47
N ILE A 143 -2.46 -11.67 26.60
CA ILE A 143 -3.34 -12.81 26.91
C ILE A 143 -4.02 -12.60 28.27
N GLU A 144 -3.28 -12.17 29.29
CA GLU A 144 -3.84 -11.89 30.62
C GLU A 144 -4.87 -10.77 30.59
N THR A 145 -4.55 -9.65 29.92
CA THR A 145 -5.48 -8.52 29.71
C THR A 145 -6.76 -9.02 29.04
N VAL A 146 -6.63 -9.79 27.96
CA VAL A 146 -7.79 -10.31 27.22
C VAL A 146 -8.61 -11.28 28.05
N LYS A 147 -7.99 -12.08 28.93
CA LYS A 147 -8.72 -12.99 29.83
C LYS A 147 -9.51 -12.24 30.90
N ASN A 148 -8.94 -11.17 31.46
CA ASN A 148 -9.53 -10.42 32.56
C ASN A 148 -10.56 -9.39 32.08
N ASP A 149 -10.21 -8.64 31.04
CA ASP A 149 -10.90 -7.40 30.63
C ASP A 149 -11.49 -7.49 29.21
N GLY A 150 -11.34 -8.64 28.54
CA GLY A 150 -11.79 -8.85 27.17
C GLY A 150 -10.95 -8.10 26.13
N LEU A 151 -11.38 -8.17 24.87
CA LEU A 151 -10.69 -7.49 23.76
C LEU A 151 -10.90 -5.97 23.74
N GLU A 152 -11.95 -5.49 24.39
CA GLU A 152 -12.26 -4.06 24.43
C GLU A 152 -11.14 -3.24 25.10
N ALA A 153 -10.49 -3.78 26.14
CA ALA A 153 -9.34 -3.16 26.78
C ALA A 153 -8.19 -2.90 25.79
N LEU A 154 -7.92 -3.85 24.89
CA LEU A 154 -6.92 -3.68 23.84
C LEU A 154 -7.42 -2.76 22.73
N ALA A 155 -8.70 -2.86 22.37
CA ALA A 155 -9.31 -2.02 21.34
C ALA A 155 -9.45 -0.54 21.76
N ASN A 156 -9.40 -0.24 23.06
CA ASN A 156 -9.37 1.11 23.62
C ASN A 156 -7.97 1.75 23.55
N THR A 157 -6.91 0.95 23.46
CA THR A 157 -5.52 1.41 23.63
C THR A 157 -4.71 1.31 22.35
N ILE A 158 -4.79 0.17 21.64
CA ILE A 158 -3.99 -0.10 20.44
C ILE A 158 -4.18 0.96 19.34
N PRO A 159 -5.40 1.41 18.99
CA PRO A 159 -5.57 2.37 17.90
C PRO A 159 -4.76 3.66 18.08
N THR A 160 -4.63 4.15 19.32
CA THR A 160 -3.83 5.35 19.63
C THR A 160 -2.36 5.02 19.90
N ALA A 161 -2.07 3.91 20.58
CA ALA A 161 -0.71 3.58 21.00
C ALA A 161 0.17 3.03 19.87
N ALA A 162 -0.44 2.40 18.87
CA ALA A 162 0.27 1.71 17.79
C ALA A 162 0.18 2.43 16.44
N THR A 163 -0.46 3.59 16.35
CA THR A 163 -0.46 4.43 15.14
C THR A 163 0.48 5.63 15.32
N GLY A 164 0.91 6.21 14.21
CA GLY A 164 1.75 7.40 14.14
C GLY A 164 0.94 8.69 14.02
N SER A 165 1.66 9.80 13.97
CA SER A 165 1.11 11.16 13.90
C SER A 165 0.24 11.46 12.68
N LYS A 166 0.37 10.71 11.57
CA LYS A 166 -0.52 10.81 10.39
C LYS A 166 -1.89 10.15 10.59
N SER A 167 -2.08 9.38 11.66
CA SER A 167 -3.32 8.68 11.87
C SER A 167 -4.50 9.62 12.14
N SER A 168 -5.67 9.22 11.64
CA SER A 168 -6.92 9.95 11.83
C SER A 168 -7.86 9.19 12.77
N SER A 169 -8.91 9.85 13.26
CA SER A 169 -9.98 9.19 14.02
C SER A 169 -10.65 8.05 13.24
N LEU A 170 -10.73 8.17 11.91
CA LEU A 170 -11.23 7.10 11.04
C LEU A 170 -10.29 5.89 11.04
N HIS A 171 -8.97 6.11 10.99
CA HIS A 171 -7.98 5.02 11.12
C HIS A 171 -8.14 4.32 12.47
N HIS A 172 -8.28 5.09 13.55
CA HIS A 172 -8.45 4.53 14.89
C HIS A 172 -9.73 3.70 15.02
N ALA A 173 -10.85 4.21 14.49
CA ALA A 173 -12.13 3.50 14.48
C ALA A 173 -12.07 2.20 13.66
N PHE A 174 -11.37 2.20 12.53
CA PHE A 174 -11.20 1.00 11.71
C PHE A 174 -10.34 -0.05 12.43
N ILE A 175 -9.20 0.35 13.00
CA ILE A 175 -8.34 -0.55 13.79
C ILE A 175 -9.10 -1.12 14.99
N ARG A 176 -9.85 -0.29 15.71
CA ARG A 176 -10.72 -0.73 16.81
C ARG A 176 -11.70 -1.81 16.34
N SER A 177 -12.34 -1.61 15.19
CA SER A 177 -13.30 -2.54 14.63
C SER A 177 -12.65 -3.88 14.24
N LEU A 178 -11.45 -3.86 13.66
CA LEU A 178 -10.68 -5.07 13.36
C LEU A 178 -10.41 -5.89 14.64
N ILE A 179 -9.93 -5.24 15.70
CA ILE A 179 -9.63 -5.90 16.97
C ILE A 179 -10.90 -6.50 17.58
N LEU A 180 -11.99 -5.73 17.66
CA LEU A 180 -13.26 -6.18 18.24
C LEU A 180 -13.94 -7.28 17.41
N SER A 181 -13.68 -7.35 16.11
CA SER A 181 -14.19 -8.43 15.24
C SER A 181 -13.43 -9.74 15.39
N THR A 182 -12.29 -9.75 16.10
CA THR A 182 -11.51 -10.98 16.32
C THR A 182 -12.10 -11.78 17.48
N PRO A 183 -12.37 -13.10 17.33
CA PRO A 183 -12.78 -13.92 18.47
C PRO A 183 -11.69 -13.95 19.56
N GLN A 184 -12.07 -13.74 20.82
CA GLN A 184 -11.14 -13.74 21.97
C GLN A 184 -10.23 -14.97 22.02
N ARG A 185 -10.81 -16.15 21.76
CA ARG A 185 -10.09 -17.43 21.71
C ARG A 185 -9.02 -17.44 20.61
N GLY A 186 -9.35 -16.90 19.44
CA GLY A 186 -8.41 -16.79 18.32
C GLY A 186 -7.31 -15.78 18.59
N TYR A 187 -7.65 -14.60 19.13
CA TYR A 187 -6.65 -13.61 19.53
C TYR A 187 -5.65 -14.18 20.54
N THR A 188 -6.12 -14.88 21.57
CA THR A 188 -5.24 -15.51 22.57
C THR A 188 -4.42 -16.67 21.99
N ALA A 189 -4.96 -17.44 21.04
CA ALA A 189 -4.21 -18.50 20.35
C ALA A 189 -3.07 -17.91 19.50
N LEU A 190 -3.33 -16.83 18.77
CA LEU A 190 -2.31 -16.15 17.98
C LEU A 190 -1.26 -15.42 18.84
N CYS A 191 -1.65 -14.87 20.00
CA CYS A 191 -0.67 -14.37 20.98
C CYS A 191 0.30 -15.48 21.41
N LYS A 192 -0.22 -16.69 21.71
CA LYS A 192 0.63 -17.84 22.06
C LYS A 192 1.50 -18.27 20.89
N ALA A 193 0.97 -18.26 19.67
CA ALA A 193 1.72 -18.57 18.47
C ALA A 193 2.92 -17.62 18.30
N ILE A 194 2.76 -16.33 18.59
CA ILE A 194 3.84 -15.34 18.55
C ILE A 194 4.81 -15.54 19.72
N SER A 195 4.31 -15.72 20.94
CA SER A 195 5.15 -15.93 22.13
C SER A 195 6.04 -17.16 22.04
N ASN A 196 5.57 -18.21 21.38
CA ASN A 196 6.30 -19.47 21.20
C ASN A 196 7.04 -19.55 19.85
N ALA A 197 7.04 -18.47 19.06
CA ALA A 197 7.68 -18.49 17.75
C ALA A 197 9.20 -18.47 17.89
N ASP A 198 9.87 -19.34 17.13
CA ASP A 198 11.28 -19.18 16.84
C ASP A 198 11.48 -18.15 15.71
N PRO A 199 12.59 -17.40 15.70
CA PRO A 199 12.96 -16.61 14.54
C PRO A 199 13.03 -17.49 13.28
N PRO A 200 12.45 -17.03 12.15
CA PRO A 200 12.66 -17.68 10.86
C PRO A 200 14.15 -17.83 10.54
N ASN A 201 14.51 -18.86 9.75
CA ASN A 201 15.87 -19.02 9.25
C ASN A 201 16.15 -17.99 8.12
N TYR A 202 16.27 -16.72 8.50
CA TYR A 202 16.48 -15.59 7.61
C TYR A 202 17.69 -15.78 6.67
N PRO A 203 18.84 -16.35 7.10
CA PRO A 203 19.98 -16.61 6.21
C PRO A 203 19.67 -17.54 5.02
N ARG A 204 18.63 -18.38 5.13
CA ARG A 204 18.19 -19.29 4.06
C ARG A 204 17.33 -18.60 3.00
N ILE A 205 16.79 -17.42 3.28
CA ILE A 205 15.90 -16.69 2.38
C ILE A 205 16.74 -15.90 1.37
N LYS A 206 16.66 -16.26 0.09
CA LYS A 206 17.49 -15.70 -0.99
C LYS A 206 16.70 -14.91 -2.05
N VAL A 207 15.39 -14.78 -1.86
CA VAL A 207 14.50 -14.03 -2.77
C VAL A 207 14.60 -12.52 -2.49
N PRO A 208 14.19 -11.65 -3.43
CA PRO A 208 14.11 -10.21 -3.17
C PRO A 208 13.27 -9.90 -1.91
N LEU A 209 13.72 -8.93 -1.12
CA LEU A 209 13.07 -8.44 0.08
C LEU A 209 12.82 -6.94 0.00
N LEU A 210 11.59 -6.51 0.25
CA LEU A 210 11.28 -5.15 0.65
C LEU A 210 10.74 -5.16 2.08
N LEU A 211 11.29 -4.31 2.94
CA LEU A 211 10.73 -4.03 4.26
C LEU A 211 10.21 -2.60 4.28
N ILE A 212 8.96 -2.40 4.66
CA ILE A 212 8.35 -1.09 4.88
C ILE A 212 8.15 -0.92 6.40
N ALA A 213 8.84 0.06 6.98
CA ALA A 213 8.78 0.40 8.39
C ALA A 213 8.05 1.73 8.60
N GLY A 214 7.39 1.89 9.74
CA GLY A 214 6.86 3.18 10.17
C GLY A 214 7.89 3.89 11.04
N ALA A 215 8.16 5.17 10.79
CA ALA A 215 9.10 5.94 11.61
C ALA A 215 8.65 6.03 13.08
N GLU A 216 7.34 5.95 13.33
CA GLU A 216 6.73 6.03 14.66
C GLU A 216 6.21 4.66 15.15
N ASP A 217 6.58 3.55 14.50
CA ASP A 217 6.17 2.21 14.89
C ASP A 217 6.84 1.78 16.20
N LYS A 218 6.07 1.79 17.29
CA LYS A 218 6.52 1.34 18.62
C LYS A 218 6.39 -0.17 18.83
N THR A 219 5.66 -0.86 17.95
CA THR A 219 5.46 -2.32 18.03
C THR A 219 6.58 -3.05 17.32
N SER A 220 6.98 -2.56 16.15
CA SER A 220 8.12 -3.04 15.36
C SER A 220 9.09 -1.90 15.07
N PRO A 221 9.88 -1.46 16.07
CA PRO A 221 10.80 -0.33 15.91
C PRO A 221 11.75 -0.50 14.72
N LEU A 222 12.18 0.62 14.13
CA LEU A 222 13.05 0.64 12.96
C LEU A 222 14.32 -0.21 13.14
N GLU A 223 14.92 -0.21 14.33
CA GLU A 223 16.11 -1.02 14.61
C GLU A 223 15.82 -2.53 14.56
N SER A 224 14.66 -2.98 15.06
CA SER A 224 14.24 -4.37 14.92
C SER A 224 14.00 -4.74 13.45
N SER A 225 13.40 -3.83 12.68
CA SER A 225 13.23 -3.98 11.23
C SER A 225 14.56 -4.09 10.48
N LYS A 226 15.54 -3.23 10.80
CA LYS A 226 16.91 -3.31 10.26
C LYS A 226 17.60 -4.62 10.64
N ALA A 227 17.41 -5.11 11.87
CA ALA A 227 17.97 -6.39 12.28
C ALA A 227 17.43 -7.56 11.44
N ILE A 228 16.13 -7.57 11.14
CA ILE A 228 15.51 -8.55 10.23
C ILE A 228 16.10 -8.42 8.83
N LEU A 229 16.13 -7.21 8.26
CA LEU A 229 16.72 -6.93 6.94
C LEU A 229 18.17 -7.44 6.85
N ASN A 230 18.98 -7.20 7.87
CA ASN A 230 20.38 -7.62 7.90
C ASN A 230 20.53 -9.14 8.00
N ALA A 231 19.65 -9.81 8.77
CA ALA A 231 19.66 -11.26 8.92
C ALA A 231 19.21 -12.03 7.66
N TYR A 232 18.45 -11.38 6.76
CA TYR A 232 18.05 -11.99 5.49
C TYR A 232 19.26 -12.35 4.62
N GLY A 233 19.27 -13.59 4.14
CA GLY A 233 20.36 -14.14 3.36
C GLY A 233 20.44 -13.69 1.91
N THR A 234 19.46 -12.93 1.43
CA THR A 234 19.47 -12.33 0.10
C THR A 234 20.55 -11.25 0.01
N SER A 235 21.07 -11.03 -1.19
CA SER A 235 22.16 -10.08 -1.41
C SER A 235 21.71 -8.64 -1.17
N ALA A 236 22.67 -7.75 -0.90
CA ALA A 236 22.38 -6.37 -0.55
C ALA A 236 21.65 -5.62 -1.69
N GLU A 237 21.92 -5.97 -2.95
CA GLU A 237 21.24 -5.36 -4.10
C GLU A 237 19.78 -5.82 -4.25
N TRP A 238 19.35 -6.82 -3.50
CA TRP A 238 18.00 -7.42 -3.53
C TRP A 238 17.21 -7.22 -2.24
N LYS A 239 17.75 -6.46 -1.29
CA LYS A 239 17.02 -6.09 -0.07
C LYS A 239 17.12 -4.61 0.23
N ARG A 240 15.99 -4.02 0.58
CA ARG A 240 15.93 -2.63 1.04
C ARG A 240 14.88 -2.42 2.09
N ILE A 241 15.02 -1.31 2.81
CA ILE A 241 14.05 -0.82 3.77
C ILE A 241 13.56 0.56 3.32
N GLU A 242 12.25 0.75 3.33
CA GLU A 242 11.58 2.02 3.12
C GLU A 242 10.94 2.44 4.44
N VAL A 243 11.13 3.71 4.83
CA VAL A 243 10.63 4.24 6.10
C VAL A 243 9.58 5.29 5.81
N LEU A 244 8.39 5.08 6.36
CA LEU A 244 7.26 5.98 6.20
C LEU A 244 7.20 6.95 7.38
N GLU A 245 7.46 8.22 7.09
CA GLU A 245 7.43 9.30 8.09
C GLU A 245 6.00 9.51 8.62
N GLY A 246 5.86 9.71 9.93
CA GLY A 246 4.56 9.92 10.57
C GLY A 246 3.65 8.69 10.67
N VAL A 247 4.14 7.52 10.25
CA VAL A 247 3.37 6.27 10.23
C VAL A 247 3.79 5.36 11.39
N GLY A 248 2.80 4.76 12.04
CA GLY A 248 2.99 3.75 13.08
C GLY A 248 3.00 2.32 12.53
N HIS A 249 2.35 1.42 13.25
CA HIS A 249 2.33 -0.02 12.99
C HIS A 249 1.29 -0.45 11.95
N TRP A 250 0.36 0.42 11.54
CA TRP A 250 -0.77 0.06 10.68
C TRP A 250 -0.62 0.67 9.28
N HIS A 251 0.51 0.40 8.61
CA HIS A 251 0.96 1.06 7.37
C HIS A 251 -0.12 1.19 6.29
N CYS A 252 -0.81 0.09 5.98
CA CYS A 252 -1.84 0.06 4.93
C CYS A 252 -3.08 0.90 5.30
N ILE A 253 -3.34 1.11 6.59
CA ILE A 253 -4.47 1.91 7.06
C ILE A 253 -4.06 3.38 7.19
N GLU A 254 -2.84 3.64 7.68
CA GLU A 254 -2.38 4.99 8.01
C GLU A 254 -1.93 5.80 6.79
N ALA A 255 -1.28 5.15 5.82
CA ALA A 255 -0.72 5.80 4.63
C ALA A 255 -0.75 4.87 3.41
N PRO A 256 -1.94 4.41 2.96
CA PRO A 256 -2.06 3.45 1.87
C PRO A 256 -1.37 3.88 0.58
N GLU A 257 -1.36 5.17 0.26
CA GLU A 257 -0.72 5.75 -0.92
C GLU A 257 0.81 5.79 -0.88
N GLU A 258 1.40 5.56 0.29
CA GLU A 258 2.85 5.47 0.50
C GLU A 258 3.35 4.02 0.55
N VAL A 259 2.45 3.05 0.74
CA VAL A 259 2.77 1.62 0.67
C VAL A 259 2.85 1.18 -0.79
N ASP A 260 3.98 1.47 -1.43
CA ASP A 260 4.27 1.10 -2.81
C ASP A 260 5.34 0.00 -2.88
N PHE A 261 4.95 -1.18 -3.36
CA PHE A 261 5.87 -2.27 -3.65
C PHE A 261 5.75 -2.77 -5.09
N VAL A 262 5.18 -1.96 -5.99
CA VAL A 262 5.07 -2.29 -7.42
C VAL A 262 6.44 -2.58 -8.00
N ARG A 263 7.48 -1.84 -7.60
CA ARG A 263 8.86 -2.09 -8.06
C ARG A 263 9.41 -3.46 -7.68
N VAL A 264 8.92 -4.08 -6.60
CA VAL A 264 9.26 -5.46 -6.23
C VAL A 264 8.56 -6.45 -7.17
N LEU A 265 7.34 -6.12 -7.61
CA LEU A 265 6.54 -6.93 -8.55
C LEU A 265 7.09 -6.85 -9.98
N GLU A 266 7.52 -5.66 -10.41
CA GLU A 266 8.01 -5.41 -11.76
C GLU A 266 9.39 -6.03 -12.02
N ASN A 267 10.17 -6.30 -10.96
CA ASN A 267 11.56 -6.69 -11.13
C ASN A 267 12.09 -7.71 -10.11
N PRO A 268 11.60 -8.97 -10.13
CA PRO A 268 12.09 -10.00 -9.24
C PRO A 268 13.50 -10.50 -9.57
N GLN A 269 14.12 -10.10 -10.70
CA GLN A 269 15.47 -10.55 -11.09
C GLN A 269 16.43 -9.55 -11.78
N SER A 270 16.05 -8.33 -12.16
CA SER A 270 17.00 -7.38 -12.76
C SER A 270 17.66 -6.50 -11.70
N SER A 271 18.99 -6.54 -11.76
CA SER A 271 19.94 -5.61 -11.19
C SER A 271 19.46 -4.15 -11.29
N TYR A 272 19.36 -3.48 -10.14
CA TYR A 272 19.47 -2.03 -10.09
C TYR A 272 20.95 -1.68 -9.91
N PRO A 273 21.47 -0.67 -10.63
CA PRO A 273 22.87 -0.29 -10.50
C PRO A 273 23.16 0.22 -9.08
N GLU A 274 24.31 -0.19 -8.55
CA GLU A 274 24.86 0.29 -7.28
C GLU A 274 24.87 1.81 -7.23
N ILE A 275 24.52 2.38 -6.07
CA ILE A 275 25.11 3.64 -5.63
C ILE A 275 26.57 3.30 -5.26
N SER A 276 27.42 3.15 -6.28
CA SER A 276 28.84 2.96 -6.07
C SER A 276 29.49 4.32 -5.86
N THR A 277 30.18 4.42 -4.73
CA THR A 277 31.15 5.45 -4.42
C THR A 277 32.11 5.63 -5.59
N LEU A 278 32.09 6.80 -6.22
CA LEU A 278 33.04 7.16 -7.27
C LEU A 278 34.49 7.01 -6.75
N PRO A 279 35.41 6.39 -7.51
CA PRO A 279 36.82 6.42 -7.15
C PRO A 279 37.37 7.82 -7.37
N ARG A 280 38.10 8.32 -6.36
CA ARG A 280 38.96 9.49 -6.51
C ARG A 280 40.07 9.15 -7.50
N SER A 281 39.98 9.66 -8.72
CA SER A 281 41.15 9.89 -9.56
C SER A 281 41.01 11.19 -10.36
N SER A 282 42.09 11.95 -10.28
CA SER A 282 42.36 13.28 -10.81
C SER A 282 42.39 13.34 -12.34
N ASN A 283 41.88 14.47 -12.88
CA ASN A 283 41.95 14.94 -14.28
C ASN A 283 41.05 14.13 -15.24
N PHE A 284 40.13 14.68 -16.04
CA PHE A 284 40.22 15.84 -16.93
C PHE A 284 38.81 16.39 -17.27
N LEU A 285 38.78 17.63 -17.78
CA LEU A 285 37.64 18.29 -18.44
C LEU A 285 37.03 17.44 -19.59
N GLU A 286 35.78 17.74 -19.94
CA GLU A 286 34.92 17.17 -21.02
C GLU A 286 34.00 16.02 -20.59
N PHE A 287 32.80 16.36 -20.09
CA PHE A 287 31.53 15.65 -20.37
C PHE A 287 30.36 16.47 -19.80
N SER A 288 30.11 17.64 -20.38
CA SER A 288 28.88 18.41 -20.13
C SER A 288 28.20 18.71 -21.45
N THR A 289 27.30 17.82 -21.91
CA THR A 289 26.20 18.11 -22.85
C THR A 289 25.39 16.88 -23.30
N ILE A 290 25.87 15.64 -23.13
CA ILE A 290 25.24 14.48 -23.82
C ILE A 290 24.06 13.83 -23.06
N SER A 291 23.82 14.09 -21.77
CA SER A 291 22.78 13.34 -21.02
C SER A 291 21.37 13.97 -20.96
N GLN A 292 21.14 15.19 -21.45
CA GLN A 292 19.82 15.84 -21.37
C GLN A 292 19.05 15.85 -22.70
N SER A 293 19.74 15.89 -23.84
CA SER A 293 19.11 15.88 -25.17
C SER A 293 18.56 14.49 -25.55
N VAL A 294 19.18 13.40 -25.10
CA VAL A 294 18.75 12.03 -25.43
C VAL A 294 17.42 11.67 -24.74
N ILE A 295 17.25 12.06 -23.48
CA ILE A 295 16.02 11.80 -22.71
C ILE A 295 14.84 12.63 -23.26
N LEU A 296 15.09 13.90 -23.59
CA LEU A 296 14.06 14.78 -24.17
C LEU A 296 13.70 14.42 -25.62
N ASN A 297 14.66 14.01 -26.45
CA ASN A 297 14.39 13.63 -27.84
C ASN A 297 13.74 12.25 -27.99
N GLN A 298 13.89 11.35 -27.00
CA GLN A 298 13.23 10.05 -27.04
C GLN A 298 11.82 10.07 -26.43
N LEU A 299 11.55 10.87 -25.40
CA LEU A 299 10.22 10.91 -24.75
C LEU A 299 9.22 11.83 -25.44
N HIS A 300 9.67 12.93 -26.05
CA HIS A 300 8.79 13.94 -26.66
C HIS A 300 7.98 13.43 -27.88
N PRO A 301 8.54 12.65 -28.82
CA PRO A 301 7.78 12.14 -29.97
C PRO A 301 6.68 11.14 -29.57
N HIS A 302 6.93 10.29 -28.56
CA HIS A 302 5.98 9.28 -28.11
C HIS A 302 4.79 9.89 -27.36
N LEU A 303 5.03 10.85 -26.46
CA LEU A 303 3.99 11.58 -25.75
C LEU A 303 3.13 12.45 -26.69
N THR A 304 3.76 13.05 -27.71
CA THR A 304 3.04 13.86 -28.71
C THR A 304 2.22 12.97 -29.65
N ALA A 305 2.74 11.81 -30.06
CA ALA A 305 2.04 10.87 -30.94
C ALA A 305 0.82 10.21 -30.27
N GLU A 306 0.93 9.76 -29.01
CA GLU A 306 -0.21 9.17 -28.28
C GLU A 306 -1.30 10.22 -27.99
N CYS A 307 -0.92 11.43 -27.56
CA CYS A 307 -1.90 12.50 -27.32
C CYS A 307 -2.56 12.96 -28.61
N THR A 308 -1.81 13.06 -29.71
CA THR A 308 -2.35 13.46 -31.02
C THR A 308 -3.22 12.37 -31.63
N HIS A 309 -2.87 11.08 -31.45
CA HIS A 309 -3.68 9.96 -31.89
C HIS A 309 -4.99 9.83 -31.09
N LEU A 310 -4.96 10.09 -29.78
CA LEU A 310 -6.17 10.14 -28.94
C LEU A 310 -7.08 11.31 -29.33
N LEU A 311 -6.51 12.50 -29.57
CA LEU A 311 -7.26 13.72 -29.94
C LEU A 311 -7.77 13.71 -31.40
N ASN A 312 -7.06 13.06 -32.33
CA ASN A 312 -7.45 12.97 -33.75
C ASN A 312 -8.22 11.70 -34.11
N SER A 313 -8.37 10.74 -33.20
CA SER A 313 -9.27 9.61 -33.42
C SER A 313 -10.68 10.16 -33.70
N GLN A 314 -11.29 9.76 -34.81
CA GLN A 314 -12.59 10.28 -35.28
C GLN A 314 -13.77 10.03 -34.32
N SER A 315 -13.52 9.45 -33.14
CA SER A 315 -14.52 9.14 -32.12
C SER A 315 -14.93 10.37 -31.26
N ILE A 316 -14.07 11.38 -31.12
CA ILE A 316 -14.36 12.53 -30.22
C ILE A 316 -15.31 13.56 -30.87
N LYS A 317 -15.40 13.61 -32.20
CA LYS A 317 -16.24 14.59 -32.92
C LYS A 317 -17.73 14.24 -33.02
N GLN A 318 -18.15 13.05 -32.58
CA GLN A 318 -19.53 12.56 -32.76
C GLN A 318 -20.33 12.31 -31.46
N HIS A 319 -19.78 12.60 -30.28
CA HIS A 319 -20.46 12.28 -29.02
C HIS A 319 -20.94 13.50 -28.21
N LYS A 320 -22.13 13.35 -27.62
CA LYS A 320 -22.75 14.35 -26.72
C LYS A 320 -21.88 14.57 -25.47
N PRO A 321 -21.89 15.77 -24.87
CA PRO A 321 -20.96 16.20 -23.81
C PRO A 321 -20.80 15.23 -22.61
N GLY A 322 -21.85 14.48 -22.28
CA GLY A 322 -21.83 13.50 -21.17
C GLY A 322 -20.93 12.27 -21.39
N ASN A 323 -20.62 11.90 -22.63
CA ASN A 323 -19.81 10.70 -22.93
C ASN A 323 -18.29 10.97 -22.90
N ILE A 324 -17.87 12.23 -23.00
CA ILE A 324 -16.45 12.62 -22.97
C ILE A 324 -15.87 12.45 -21.55
N ILE A 325 -16.68 12.68 -20.51
CA ILE A 325 -16.29 12.49 -19.12
C ILE A 325 -15.97 11.01 -18.84
N LEU A 326 -16.77 10.08 -19.38
CA LEU A 326 -16.55 8.64 -19.23
C LEU A 326 -15.27 8.14 -19.91
N MET A 327 -14.84 8.78 -21.01
CA MET A 327 -13.59 8.42 -21.70
C MET A 327 -12.33 9.00 -21.03
N LEU A 328 -12.46 10.06 -20.23
CA LEU A 328 -11.34 10.70 -19.53
C LEU A 328 -11.05 10.09 -18.15
N ILE A 329 -12.02 9.44 -17.52
CA ILE A 329 -11.88 8.74 -16.21
C ILE A 329 -10.68 7.77 -16.17
N PRO A 330 -10.43 6.89 -17.17
CA PRO A 330 -9.28 5.98 -17.14
C PRO A 330 -7.93 6.69 -17.33
N LEU A 331 -7.89 7.94 -17.79
CA LEU A 331 -6.66 8.71 -17.98
C LEU A 331 -6.27 9.54 -16.73
N VAL A 332 -7.18 9.67 -15.76
CA VAL A 332 -6.95 10.41 -14.51
C VAL A 332 -5.75 9.87 -13.70
N PRO A 333 -5.53 8.55 -13.56
CA PRO A 333 -4.36 8.02 -12.86
C PRO A 333 -3.05 8.40 -13.56
N THR A 334 -3.00 8.30 -14.88
CA THR A 334 -1.83 8.66 -15.71
C THR A 334 -1.51 10.14 -15.62
N ILE A 335 -2.54 11.01 -15.67
CA ILE A 335 -2.39 12.46 -15.50
C ILE A 335 -1.89 12.80 -14.09
N ARG A 336 -2.36 12.10 -13.06
CA ARG A 336 -1.87 12.28 -11.67
C ARG A 336 -0.42 11.83 -11.51
N LEU A 337 -0.03 10.72 -12.15
CA LEU A 337 1.34 10.21 -12.13
C LEU A 337 2.31 11.17 -12.83
N LEU A 338 1.94 11.68 -14.00
CA LEU A 338 2.71 12.69 -14.75
C LEU A 338 2.85 13.98 -13.93
N LYS A 339 1.79 14.43 -13.26
CA LYS A 339 1.84 15.59 -12.36
C LYS A 339 2.78 15.36 -11.16
N ARG A 340 2.85 14.13 -10.63
CA ARG A 340 3.71 13.75 -9.49
C ARG A 340 5.19 13.72 -9.89
N HIS A 341 5.52 13.13 -11.05
CA HIS A 341 6.88 13.18 -11.59
C HIS A 341 7.33 14.61 -11.92
N PHE A 342 6.41 15.43 -12.44
CA PHE A 342 6.71 16.83 -12.75
C PHE A 342 6.94 17.69 -11.49
N LEU A 343 6.12 17.54 -10.45
CA LEU A 343 6.32 18.27 -9.19
C LEU A 343 7.62 17.86 -8.49
N SER A 344 8.00 16.59 -8.60
CA SER A 344 9.30 16.09 -8.12
C SER A 344 10.47 16.69 -8.92
N ALA A 345 10.35 16.72 -10.26
CA ALA A 345 11.35 17.32 -11.15
C ALA A 345 11.45 18.85 -11.00
N SER A 346 10.34 19.54 -10.77
CA SER A 346 10.30 20.99 -10.54
C SER A 346 11.00 21.40 -9.25
N ARG A 347 10.83 20.63 -8.17
CA ARG A 347 11.57 20.83 -6.90
C ARG A 347 13.07 20.57 -7.06
N ALA A 348 13.44 19.63 -7.94
CA ALA A 348 14.83 19.37 -8.31
C ALA A 348 15.42 20.46 -9.23
N LEU A 349 14.60 21.26 -9.93
CA LEU A 349 15.04 22.34 -10.82
C LEU A 349 15.14 23.69 -10.09
N GLU A 350 14.28 23.97 -9.10
CA GLU A 350 14.38 25.17 -8.23
C GLU A 350 15.68 25.20 -7.43
N THR A 351 16.28 24.04 -7.15
CA THR A 351 17.56 23.91 -6.45
C THR A 351 18.78 24.18 -7.34
N VAL A 352 18.62 24.29 -8.67
CA VAL A 352 19.74 24.40 -9.63
C VAL A 352 19.77 25.75 -10.38
N GLY A 353 18.84 26.67 -10.10
CA GLY A 353 18.97 28.09 -10.46
C GLY A 353 19.37 28.38 -11.91
N SER A 354 18.73 27.77 -12.91
CA SER A 354 19.04 28.00 -14.33
C SER A 354 17.87 28.58 -15.13
N THR A 355 18.18 29.51 -16.02
CA THR A 355 17.25 30.24 -16.91
C THR A 355 16.46 29.36 -17.88
N CYS A 356 16.84 28.09 -18.05
CA CYS A 356 16.11 27.12 -18.88
C CYS A 356 14.78 26.65 -18.22
N ALA A 357 14.70 26.67 -16.89
CA ALA A 357 13.50 26.28 -16.15
C ALA A 357 12.31 27.23 -16.40
N ALA A 358 12.57 28.51 -16.67
CA ALA A 358 11.53 29.52 -16.90
C ALA A 358 10.79 29.31 -18.23
N THR A 359 11.51 28.91 -19.29
CA THR A 359 10.94 28.68 -20.64
C THR A 359 10.09 27.40 -20.69
N VAL A 360 10.52 26.36 -19.96
CA VAL A 360 9.77 25.10 -19.81
C VAL A 360 8.51 25.32 -18.97
N SER A 361 8.60 26.10 -17.89
CA SER A 361 7.45 26.48 -17.06
C SER A 361 6.39 27.27 -17.86
N CYS A 362 6.79 28.23 -18.70
CA CYS A 362 5.85 29.02 -19.52
C CYS A 362 5.07 28.21 -20.57
N ARG A 363 5.72 27.26 -21.26
CA ARG A 363 5.04 26.45 -22.31
C ARG A 363 4.09 25.40 -21.71
N LEU A 364 4.37 24.93 -20.50
CA LEU A 364 3.52 23.95 -19.80
C LEU A 364 2.38 24.59 -19.01
N VAL A 365 2.56 25.80 -18.47
CA VAL A 365 1.43 26.60 -17.93
C VAL A 365 0.41 26.89 -19.03
N SER A 366 0.87 27.12 -20.26
CA SER A 366 0.00 27.26 -21.44
C SER A 366 -0.76 25.97 -21.78
N PHE A 367 -0.13 24.80 -21.62
CA PHE A 367 -0.77 23.49 -21.79
C PHE A 367 -1.82 23.19 -20.71
N PHE A 368 -1.54 23.53 -19.44
CA PHE A 368 -2.51 23.40 -18.35
C PHE A 368 -3.66 24.42 -18.43
N HIS A 369 -3.41 25.64 -18.93
CA HIS A 369 -4.48 26.59 -19.24
C HIS A 369 -5.38 26.10 -20.38
N LEU A 370 -4.85 25.38 -21.37
CA LEU A 370 -5.65 24.76 -22.43
C LEU A 370 -6.60 23.68 -21.87
N ILE A 371 -6.09 22.83 -20.96
CA ILE A 371 -6.88 21.76 -20.32
C ILE A 371 -7.91 22.34 -19.34
N SER A 372 -7.56 23.43 -18.64
CA SER A 372 -8.46 24.12 -17.68
C SER A 372 -9.49 25.03 -18.37
N GLY A 373 -9.17 25.60 -19.53
CA GLY A 373 -10.11 26.35 -20.37
C GLY A 373 -11.13 25.43 -21.05
N ALA A 374 -10.72 24.23 -21.44
CA ALA A 374 -11.63 23.20 -21.94
C ALA A 374 -12.64 22.75 -20.86
N SER A 375 -12.24 22.64 -19.59
CA SER A 375 -13.16 22.28 -18.49
C SER A 375 -14.12 23.41 -18.09
N ALA A 376 -13.69 24.69 -18.14
CA ALA A 376 -14.56 25.84 -17.84
C ALA A 376 -15.63 26.08 -18.93
N SER A 377 -15.31 25.85 -20.21
CA SER A 377 -16.28 25.98 -21.32
C SER A 377 -17.33 24.86 -21.36
N LEU A 378 -17.03 23.69 -20.79
CA LEU A 378 -17.94 22.53 -20.71
C LEU A 378 -18.88 22.57 -19.48
N LEU A 379 -18.52 23.31 -18.43
CA LEU A 379 -19.33 23.48 -17.22
C LEU A 379 -20.22 24.74 -17.22
N GLY A 380 -20.03 25.67 -18.18
CA GLY A 380 -20.78 26.93 -18.28
C GLY A 380 -22.16 26.87 -18.92
N GLY A 381 -22.71 25.68 -19.16
CA GLY A 381 -23.97 25.50 -19.92
C GLY A 381 -25.27 25.51 -19.13
N HIS A 382 -25.25 25.57 -17.79
CA HIS A 382 -26.45 25.56 -16.96
C HIS A 382 -26.39 26.63 -15.88
N PHE A 383 -26.70 27.89 -16.25
CA PHE A 383 -27.37 28.86 -15.38
C PHE A 383 -27.79 30.07 -16.24
N ALA A 384 -28.97 29.98 -16.86
CA ALA A 384 -29.62 31.12 -17.52
C ALA A 384 -31.15 31.01 -17.41
N SER A 385 -31.65 31.29 -16.22
CA SER A 385 -32.97 31.89 -15.94
C SER A 385 -32.83 32.45 -14.52
N TYR A 386 -32.71 33.75 -14.30
CA TYR A 386 -33.84 34.66 -14.26
C TYR A 386 -33.42 36.09 -14.61
N THR A 387 -34.34 36.76 -15.25
CA THR A 387 -34.35 38.13 -15.77
C THR A 387 -34.12 39.21 -14.71
N THR A 388 -33.46 40.27 -15.19
CA THR A 388 -33.33 41.63 -14.65
C THR A 388 -34.64 42.22 -14.11
N ASP A 389 -34.58 42.86 -12.93
CA ASP A 389 -35.16 44.21 -12.78
C ASP A 389 -34.44 45.02 -11.67
N HIS A 390 -34.25 46.30 -11.97
CA HIS A 390 -33.61 47.33 -11.15
C HIS A 390 -34.57 47.86 -10.07
N ARG A 391 -34.08 48.08 -8.84
CA ARG A 391 -34.09 49.39 -8.12
C ARG A 391 -33.84 49.28 -6.60
N LEU A 392 -32.84 50.05 -6.18
CA LEU A 392 -32.81 50.98 -5.03
C LEU A 392 -32.96 50.47 -3.57
N LYS A 393 -31.86 50.73 -2.83
CA LYS A 393 -31.76 51.46 -1.54
C LYS A 393 -32.05 50.74 -0.21
N LYS A 394 -31.02 50.87 0.65
CA LYS A 394 -31.00 51.22 2.09
C LYS A 394 -31.03 50.11 3.17
N GLU A 395 -29.86 50.05 3.84
CA GLU A 395 -29.58 49.97 5.29
C GLU A 395 -29.83 48.70 6.13
N PRO A 396 -29.02 48.47 7.20
CA PRO A 396 -28.95 47.19 7.92
C PRO A 396 -29.54 47.22 9.35
N ARG A 397 -29.77 45.99 9.89
CA ARG A 397 -29.94 45.53 11.31
C ARG A 397 -31.39 45.16 11.74
N PRO A 398 -31.61 44.37 12.83
CA PRO A 398 -30.77 43.33 13.49
C PRO A 398 -31.54 42.03 13.93
N PHE A 399 -30.77 41.06 14.43
CA PHE A 399 -31.05 40.01 15.43
C PHE A 399 -32.43 39.98 16.14
N HIS A 400 -33.05 38.79 16.20
CA HIS A 400 -33.84 38.16 17.31
C HIS A 400 -33.76 36.63 17.02
N GLY A 401 -33.38 35.70 17.89
CA GLY A 401 -33.85 35.38 19.25
C GLY A 401 -34.60 34.03 19.20
N TRP A 402 -34.55 33.26 20.31
CA TRP A 402 -35.29 32.02 20.64
C TRP A 402 -34.65 30.68 20.25
N SER A 403 -34.64 29.61 21.04
CA SER A 403 -34.81 29.36 22.49
C SER A 403 -34.42 27.90 22.72
N VAL A 404 -33.76 27.64 23.86
CA VAL A 404 -33.41 26.31 24.38
C VAL A 404 -34.67 25.65 24.99
N VAL A 405 -34.85 24.34 24.79
CA VAL A 405 -35.68 23.50 25.66
C VAL A 405 -34.90 22.24 25.99
N SER A 406 -34.60 22.08 27.28
CA SER A 406 -34.17 20.83 27.91
C SER A 406 -35.38 20.15 28.52
N ILE A 407 -35.50 18.84 28.33
CA ILE A 407 -35.98 17.87 29.35
C ILE A 407 -35.11 16.63 29.20
#